data_AF-A0AAJ6YWI6-F1
#
_entry.id   AF-A0AAJ6YWI6-F1
#
_cell.length_a   1.000
_cell.length_b   1.000
_cell.length_c   1.000
_cell.angle_alpha   90.00
_cell.angle_beta   90.00
_cell.angle_gamma   90.00
#
_symmetry.space_group_name_H-M   'P 1'
#
loop_
_entity.id
_entity.type
_entity.pdbx_description
1 polymer ?
#
loop_
_entity_poly.entity_id
_entity_poly.type
_entity_poly.pdbx_seq_one_letter_code
_entity_poly.pdbx_strand_id
1 'polypeptide(L)'
;MLKVVHTTCNLCTAHLQTSFFNIRYKSQIYERIHSWKIQLQQANKAISKSYKKIQNKKIYQNKEIIATLLKKHGIVTSVSINEKKIFKQSSWTIEKRIMLLQELGVSNITPFYINELDKGMRLPIHLFKANTLLNTNTRLSKNLLSSISNTMYTHKYISESPNITMKRLYTNCLIHYLRREEQFSYDQLRFLHIKAKWLGYNSFRLIKETIKFIKNDLKFTNAQIAKNHCLLNYHPEKVKIIYNEIYKHFKENSNKIILAHSKLLNMELCDLQKFIRVLQKYNIKTDKIQTYPFILQHNHKDLERKIKTIINNPLTKVYKKHPRFLNLVTHYFSVVPRLQYLEDNNIQFFNLTGLTEKAAFCNLLKSMKYKLTKSCLFYFLEKEFKYDTGALMVIIQKHPYWMYVSLVQMYESLHYLRQKFSDSIIRDHIYAILYKKKDIQSEVESRRPEYRNLRKNQQLGVIIYNIEKKCNFTGAVVLSIDNDTS
;
A
#
# COMPACT_ATOMS: atom_id res chain seq x y z
N MET A 1 -45.57 49.16 44.43
CA MET A 1 -44.86 49.24 43.13
C MET A 1 -43.91 48.06 43.03
N LEU A 2 -44.19 47.15 42.09
CA LEU A 2 -43.41 45.97 41.77
C LEU A 2 -42.07 46.36 41.11
N LYS A 3 -40.97 45.71 41.53
CA LYS A 3 -39.80 45.47 40.67
C LYS A 3 -39.40 44.00 40.85
N VAL A 4 -39.99 43.15 40.02
CA VAL A 4 -39.49 41.79 39.81
C VAL A 4 -38.34 41.89 38.83
N VAL A 5 -37.12 41.70 39.33
CA VAL A 5 -35.91 41.56 38.51
C VAL A 5 -35.89 40.13 38.00
N HIS A 6 -36.14 39.95 36.70
CA HIS A 6 -35.88 38.67 36.03
C HIS A 6 -34.37 38.46 35.90
N THR A 7 -33.81 37.66 36.80
CA THR A 7 -32.49 37.04 36.61
C THR A 7 -32.65 35.89 35.62
N THR A 8 -32.19 36.11 34.38
CA THR A 8 -32.08 35.03 33.40
C THR A 8 -30.95 34.09 33.82
N CYS A 9 -31.28 32.80 33.98
CA CYS A 9 -30.33 31.77 34.37
C CYS A 9 -29.32 31.53 33.23
N ASN A 10 -28.03 31.78 33.50
CA ASN A 10 -26.91 31.59 32.55
C ASN A 10 -26.80 30.16 31.98
N LEU A 11 -27.39 29.15 32.65
CA LEU A 11 -27.45 27.78 32.15
C LEU A 11 -28.46 27.62 31.00
N CYS A 12 -29.53 28.41 30.97
CA CYS A 12 -30.55 28.34 29.90
C CYS A 12 -30.06 29.02 28.60
N THR A 13 -29.30 30.10 28.70
CA THR A 13 -28.66 30.77 27.56
C THR A 13 -27.52 29.94 26.95
N ALA A 14 -26.73 29.22 27.76
CA ALA A 14 -25.71 28.28 27.27
C ALA A 14 -26.31 27.07 26.54
N HIS A 15 -27.48 26.58 26.97
CA HIS A 15 -28.19 25.47 26.34
C HIS A 15 -28.85 25.85 25.01
N LEU A 16 -29.31 27.10 24.89
CA LEU A 16 -29.84 27.67 23.64
C LEU A 16 -28.71 28.01 22.65
N GLN A 17 -27.57 28.51 23.11
CA GLN A 17 -26.41 28.74 22.23
C GLN A 17 -25.86 27.41 21.68
N THR A 18 -25.77 26.35 22.47
CA THR A 18 -25.33 25.02 22.01
C THR A 18 -26.34 24.34 21.07
N SER A 19 -27.65 24.60 21.19
CA SER A 19 -28.66 24.08 20.26
C SER A 19 -28.65 24.82 18.91
N PHE A 20 -28.52 26.16 18.92
CA PHE A 20 -28.33 26.96 17.69
C PHE A 20 -26.99 26.66 16.99
N PHE A 21 -25.90 26.43 17.75
CA PHE A 21 -24.61 26.00 17.20
C PHE A 21 -24.69 24.62 16.54
N ASN A 22 -25.42 23.68 17.15
CA ASN A 22 -25.68 22.35 16.57
C ASN A 22 -26.52 22.41 15.29
N ILE A 23 -27.49 23.32 15.18
CA ILE A 23 -28.33 23.46 13.98
C ILE A 23 -27.52 24.09 12.83
N ARG A 24 -26.73 25.14 13.09
CA ARG A 24 -25.90 25.79 12.08
C ARG A 24 -24.75 24.87 11.60
N TYR A 25 -24.13 24.13 12.53
CA TYR A 25 -23.13 23.10 12.22
C TYR A 25 -23.71 21.94 11.41
N LYS A 26 -24.91 21.44 11.77
CA LYS A 26 -25.59 20.41 10.98
C LYS A 26 -25.95 20.91 9.58
N SER A 27 -26.49 22.12 9.44
CA SER A 27 -26.82 22.73 8.14
C SER A 27 -25.59 22.86 7.25
N GLN A 28 -24.47 23.38 7.76
CA GLN A 28 -23.20 23.46 7.01
C GLN A 28 -22.64 22.08 6.64
N ILE A 29 -22.79 21.08 7.51
CA ILE A 29 -22.43 19.69 7.19
C ILE A 29 -23.32 19.14 6.08
N TYR A 30 -24.63 19.39 6.12
CA TYR A 30 -25.56 18.93 5.09
C TYR A 30 -25.27 19.56 3.73
N GLU A 31 -25.00 20.86 3.67
CA GLU A 31 -24.60 21.55 2.43
C GLU A 31 -23.25 21.03 1.91
N ARG A 32 -22.27 20.80 2.79
CA ARG A 32 -20.99 20.16 2.42
C ARG A 32 -21.18 18.74 1.90
N ILE A 33 -22.03 17.94 2.53
CA ILE A 33 -22.35 16.56 2.08
C ILE A 33 -23.07 16.61 0.73
N HIS A 34 -24.00 17.54 0.52
CA HIS A 34 -24.74 17.66 -0.73
C HIS A 34 -23.84 18.13 -1.89
N SER A 35 -23.03 19.16 -1.67
CA SER A 35 -22.00 19.62 -2.60
C SER A 35 -21.00 18.51 -2.93
N TRP A 36 -20.53 17.77 -1.91
CA TRP A 36 -19.65 16.61 -2.09
C TRP A 36 -20.31 15.51 -2.94
N LYS A 37 -21.60 15.20 -2.72
CA LYS A 37 -22.35 14.23 -3.54
C LYS A 37 -22.45 14.67 -5.01
N ILE A 38 -22.73 15.95 -5.27
CA ILE A 38 -22.81 16.50 -6.64
C ILE A 38 -21.43 16.41 -7.33
N GLN A 39 -20.37 16.83 -6.63
CA GLN A 39 -18.99 16.72 -7.12
C GLN A 39 -18.61 15.25 -7.37
N LEU A 40 -19.00 14.32 -6.49
CA LEU A 40 -18.75 12.89 -6.66
C LEU A 40 -19.48 12.32 -7.88
N GLN A 41 -20.72 12.73 -8.13
CA GLN A 41 -21.48 12.32 -9.32
C GLN A 41 -20.85 12.85 -10.61
N GLN A 42 -20.42 14.12 -10.64
CA GLN A 42 -19.73 14.71 -11.78
C GLN A 42 -18.38 14.03 -12.03
N ALA A 43 -17.60 13.80 -10.98
CA ALA A 43 -16.35 13.05 -11.04
C ALA A 43 -16.58 11.62 -11.57
N ASN A 44 -17.62 10.92 -11.09
CA ASN A 44 -17.97 9.58 -11.57
C ASN A 44 -18.36 9.57 -13.06
N LYS A 45 -19.10 10.58 -13.55
CA LYS A 45 -19.42 10.74 -14.97
C LYS A 45 -18.14 10.96 -15.80
N ALA A 46 -17.22 11.82 -15.35
CA ALA A 46 -15.95 12.07 -16.02
C ALA A 46 -15.05 10.83 -16.03
N ILE A 47 -14.96 10.11 -14.91
CA ILE A 47 -14.24 8.83 -14.77
C ILE A 47 -14.83 7.80 -15.74
N SER A 48 -16.16 7.67 -15.83
CA SER A 48 -16.83 6.74 -16.75
C SER A 48 -16.52 7.04 -18.23
N LYS A 49 -16.55 8.31 -18.64
CA LYS A 49 -16.16 8.72 -20.01
C LYS A 49 -14.68 8.43 -20.30
N SER A 50 -13.79 8.76 -19.36
CA SER A 50 -12.36 8.48 -19.47
C SER A 50 -12.08 6.97 -19.56
N TYR A 51 -12.76 6.17 -18.73
CA TYR A 51 -12.66 4.72 -18.73
C TYR A 51 -13.10 4.11 -20.05
N LYS A 52 -14.21 4.59 -20.64
CA LYS A 52 -14.66 4.17 -21.99
C LYS A 52 -13.61 4.47 -23.07
N LYS A 53 -12.99 5.66 -23.06
CA LYS A 53 -11.89 6.02 -23.98
C LYS A 53 -10.68 5.09 -23.83
N ILE A 54 -10.25 4.81 -22.60
CA ILE A 54 -9.12 3.91 -22.31
C ILE A 54 -9.45 2.47 -22.78
N GLN A 55 -10.67 1.99 -22.54
CA GLN A 55 -11.08 0.66 -23.02
C GLN A 55 -11.04 0.56 -24.55
N ASN A 56 -11.52 1.58 -25.27
CA ASN A 56 -11.48 1.57 -26.73
C ASN A 56 -10.05 1.58 -27.27
N LYS A 57 -9.14 2.34 -26.66
CA LYS A 57 -7.71 2.31 -27.02
C LYS A 57 -7.08 0.92 -26.79
N LYS A 58 -7.39 0.29 -25.66
CA LYS A 58 -6.90 -1.06 -25.32
C LYS A 58 -7.44 -2.12 -26.28
N ILE A 59 -8.71 -2.03 -26.69
CA ILE A 59 -9.32 -2.91 -27.68
C ILE A 59 -8.56 -2.85 -29.01
N TYR A 60 -8.21 -1.64 -29.48
CA TYR A 60 -7.48 -1.47 -30.73
C TYR A 60 -6.09 -2.10 -30.65
N GLN A 61 -5.34 -1.84 -29.57
CA GLN A 61 -4.01 -2.41 -29.35
C GLN A 61 -4.02 -3.94 -29.23
N ASN A 62 -5.06 -4.49 -28.61
CA ASN A 62 -5.18 -5.94 -28.41
C ASN A 62 -5.69 -6.68 -29.65
N LYS A 63 -6.30 -5.98 -30.61
CA LYS A 63 -7.00 -6.62 -31.75
C LYS A 63 -6.07 -7.51 -32.55
N GLU A 64 -4.89 -7.00 -32.91
CA GLU A 64 -3.90 -7.73 -33.71
C GLU A 64 -3.31 -8.91 -32.94
N ILE A 65 -2.88 -8.71 -31.70
CA ILE A 65 -2.32 -9.76 -30.84
C ILE A 65 -3.33 -10.91 -30.67
N ILE A 66 -4.60 -10.57 -30.42
CA ILE A 66 -5.67 -11.56 -30.24
C ILE A 66 -6.00 -12.26 -31.56
N ALA A 67 -6.03 -11.54 -32.70
CA ALA A 67 -6.27 -12.15 -34.00
C ALA A 67 -5.18 -13.18 -34.35
N THR A 68 -3.90 -12.83 -34.12
CA THR A 68 -2.77 -13.74 -34.29
C THR A 68 -2.87 -14.95 -33.37
N LEU A 69 -3.27 -14.75 -32.11
CA LEU A 69 -3.49 -15.84 -31.15
C LEU A 69 -4.64 -16.77 -31.59
N LEU A 70 -5.77 -16.23 -32.04
CA LEU A 70 -6.90 -17.04 -32.54
C LEU A 70 -6.50 -17.85 -33.76
N LYS A 71 -5.76 -17.25 -34.70
CA LYS A 71 -5.21 -17.93 -35.88
C LYS A 71 -4.23 -19.04 -35.49
N LYS A 72 -3.34 -18.80 -34.52
CA LYS A 72 -2.41 -19.81 -33.96
C LYS A 72 -3.14 -21.06 -33.46
N HIS A 73 -4.35 -20.89 -32.91
CA HIS A 73 -5.17 -22.00 -32.41
C HIS A 73 -6.19 -22.53 -33.44
N GLY A 74 -6.09 -22.14 -34.71
CA GLY A 74 -6.98 -22.62 -35.78
C GLY A 74 -8.41 -22.09 -35.71
N ILE A 75 -8.65 -21.01 -34.95
CA ILE A 75 -9.99 -20.45 -34.75
C ILE A 75 -10.28 -19.46 -35.88
N VAL A 76 -11.16 -19.86 -36.81
CA VAL A 76 -11.59 -19.02 -37.93
C VAL A 76 -12.52 -17.92 -37.41
N THR A 77 -12.05 -16.67 -37.41
CA THR A 77 -12.90 -15.51 -37.15
C THR A 77 -13.62 -15.14 -38.43
N SER A 78 -14.83 -15.66 -38.66
CA SER A 78 -15.71 -15.04 -39.65
C SER A 78 -15.98 -13.61 -39.19
N VAL A 79 -15.64 -12.66 -40.06
CA VAL A 79 -15.55 -11.23 -39.77
C VAL A 79 -16.96 -10.69 -39.52
N SER A 80 -17.44 -10.77 -38.28
CA SER A 80 -18.45 -9.87 -37.77
C SER A 80 -18.08 -9.41 -36.38
N ILE A 81 -17.86 -8.11 -36.28
CA ILE A 81 -17.24 -7.32 -35.21
C ILE A 81 -18.14 -7.22 -33.96
N ASN A 82 -19.09 -8.14 -33.77
CA ASN A 82 -20.02 -8.13 -32.64
C ASN A 82 -19.42 -8.65 -31.32
N GLU A 83 -18.27 -9.30 -31.35
CA GLU A 83 -17.60 -9.76 -30.12
C GLU A 83 -16.55 -8.77 -29.60
N LYS A 84 -16.89 -7.47 -29.53
CA LYS A 84 -16.04 -6.44 -28.86
C LYS A 84 -15.58 -6.85 -27.45
N LYS A 85 -16.27 -7.79 -26.81
CA LYS A 85 -15.92 -8.35 -25.50
C LYS A 85 -14.60 -9.13 -25.50
N ILE A 86 -14.27 -9.88 -26.55
CA ILE A 86 -13.04 -10.69 -26.56
C ILE A 86 -11.81 -9.79 -26.53
N PHE A 87 -11.84 -8.70 -27.31
CA PHE A 87 -10.74 -7.73 -27.40
C PHE A 87 -10.54 -6.89 -26.12
N LYS A 88 -11.48 -6.93 -25.17
CA LYS A 88 -11.31 -6.31 -23.84
C LYS A 88 -10.45 -7.17 -22.90
N GLN A 89 -10.32 -8.46 -23.18
CA GLN A 89 -9.54 -9.39 -22.38
C GLN A 89 -8.05 -9.33 -22.75
N SER A 90 -7.19 -9.85 -21.88
CA SER A 90 -5.77 -10.01 -22.20
C SER A 90 -5.55 -11.24 -23.08
N SER A 91 -4.51 -11.24 -23.91
CA SER A 91 -4.10 -12.41 -24.70
C SER A 91 -3.90 -13.63 -23.81
N TRP A 92 -3.25 -13.47 -22.66
CA TRP A 92 -3.08 -14.52 -21.66
C TRP A 92 -4.39 -15.11 -21.15
N THR A 93 -5.43 -14.28 -20.97
CA THR A 93 -6.74 -14.77 -20.56
C THR A 93 -7.38 -15.60 -21.66
N ILE A 94 -7.27 -15.15 -22.90
CA ILE A 94 -7.86 -15.83 -24.06
C ILE A 94 -7.17 -17.17 -24.30
N GLU A 95 -5.84 -17.21 -24.28
CA GLU A 95 -5.06 -18.45 -24.46
C GLU A 95 -5.45 -19.50 -23.41
N LYS A 96 -5.55 -19.11 -22.13
CA LYS A 96 -6.02 -19.99 -21.06
C LYS A 96 -7.39 -20.60 -21.34
N ARG A 97 -8.32 -19.79 -21.82
CA ARG A 97 -9.69 -20.22 -22.10
C ARG A 97 -9.75 -21.14 -23.30
N ILE A 98 -9.02 -20.83 -24.37
CA ILE A 98 -8.90 -21.70 -25.55
C ILE A 98 -8.31 -23.05 -25.13
N MET A 99 -7.17 -23.05 -24.43
CA MET A 99 -6.51 -24.28 -24.00
C MET A 99 -7.39 -25.11 -23.08
N LEU A 100 -8.15 -24.49 -22.18
CA LEU A 100 -9.08 -25.21 -21.32
C LEU A 100 -10.26 -25.81 -22.11
N LEU A 101 -10.82 -25.09 -23.09
CA LEU A 101 -11.87 -25.63 -23.97
C LEU A 101 -11.36 -26.83 -24.77
N GLN A 102 -10.11 -26.77 -25.27
CA GLN A 102 -9.45 -27.91 -25.93
C GLN A 102 -9.30 -29.10 -24.97
N GLU A 103 -8.86 -28.85 -23.72
CA GLU A 103 -8.71 -29.89 -22.69
C GLU A 103 -10.04 -30.50 -22.23
N LEU A 104 -11.15 -29.77 -22.41
CA LEU A 104 -12.49 -30.31 -22.22
C LEU A 104 -12.98 -31.16 -23.41
N GLY A 105 -12.27 -31.09 -24.55
CA GLY A 105 -12.59 -31.83 -25.78
C GLY A 105 -13.47 -31.05 -26.77
N VAL A 106 -13.63 -29.74 -26.61
CA VAL A 106 -14.39 -28.91 -27.56
C VAL A 106 -13.59 -28.76 -28.85
N SER A 107 -14.09 -29.36 -29.93
CA SER A 107 -13.43 -29.36 -31.25
C SER A 107 -13.57 -28.02 -31.98
N ASN A 108 -14.80 -27.48 -32.04
CA ASN A 108 -15.11 -26.25 -32.77
C ASN A 108 -15.19 -25.04 -31.83
N ILE A 109 -14.02 -24.56 -31.39
CA ILE A 109 -13.95 -23.41 -30.48
C ILE A 109 -14.25 -22.12 -31.26
N THR A 110 -15.26 -21.39 -30.82
CA THR A 110 -15.66 -20.08 -31.35
C THR A 110 -15.34 -18.97 -30.34
N PRO A 111 -15.19 -17.71 -30.78
CA PRO A 111 -15.05 -16.55 -29.90
C PRO A 111 -16.15 -16.46 -28.81
N PHE A 112 -17.39 -16.86 -29.15
CA PHE A 112 -18.51 -16.93 -28.23
C PHE A 112 -18.20 -17.82 -27.02
N TYR A 113 -17.73 -19.05 -27.25
CA TYR A 113 -17.38 -19.97 -26.16
C TYR A 113 -16.23 -19.45 -25.29
N ILE A 114 -15.25 -18.78 -25.90
CA ILE A 114 -14.16 -18.13 -25.15
C ILE A 114 -14.71 -17.06 -24.22
N ASN A 115 -15.61 -16.19 -24.72
CA ASN A 115 -16.19 -15.12 -23.92
C ASN A 115 -17.08 -15.64 -22.80
N GLU A 116 -17.89 -16.66 -23.10
CA GLU A 116 -18.94 -17.18 -22.23
C GLU A 116 -18.51 -18.36 -21.36
N LEU A 117 -17.21 -18.72 -21.36
CA LEU A 117 -16.67 -19.80 -20.55
C LEU A 117 -17.09 -19.72 -19.08
N ASP A 118 -17.05 -18.53 -18.46
CA ASP A 118 -17.43 -18.38 -17.04
C ASP A 118 -18.91 -18.70 -16.78
N LYS A 119 -19.78 -18.53 -17.77
CA LYS A 119 -21.19 -18.94 -17.70
C LYS A 119 -21.30 -20.44 -17.95
N GLY A 120 -20.60 -20.96 -18.97
CA GLY A 120 -20.53 -22.39 -19.26
C GLY A 120 -20.07 -23.21 -18.06
N MET A 121 -19.08 -22.72 -17.31
CA MET A 121 -18.59 -23.39 -16.11
C MET A 121 -19.60 -23.45 -14.95
N ARG A 122 -20.67 -22.65 -14.98
CA ARG A 122 -21.76 -22.73 -13.98
C ARG A 122 -22.87 -23.70 -14.37
N LEU A 123 -22.89 -24.13 -15.63
CA LEU A 123 -23.88 -25.08 -16.11
C LEU A 123 -23.61 -26.49 -15.54
N PRO A 124 -24.66 -27.29 -15.33
CA PRO A 124 -24.56 -28.74 -15.22
C PRO A 124 -23.82 -29.35 -16.40
N ILE A 125 -23.13 -30.47 -16.19
CA ILE A 125 -22.34 -31.16 -17.23
C ILE A 125 -23.17 -31.43 -18.50
N HIS A 126 -24.41 -31.90 -18.37
CA HIS A 126 -25.25 -32.24 -19.53
C HIS A 126 -25.59 -31.01 -20.38
N LEU A 127 -25.95 -29.87 -19.76
CA LEU A 127 -26.21 -28.62 -20.47
C LEU A 127 -24.94 -28.03 -21.09
N PHE A 128 -23.80 -28.15 -20.40
CA PHE A 128 -22.53 -27.73 -20.98
C PHE A 128 -22.22 -28.52 -22.25
N LYS A 129 -22.32 -29.86 -22.20
CA LYS A 129 -22.11 -30.74 -23.36
C LYS A 129 -23.04 -30.39 -24.52
N ALA A 130 -24.34 -30.21 -24.25
CA ALA A 130 -25.31 -29.82 -25.26
C ALA A 130 -24.92 -28.47 -25.91
N ASN A 131 -24.57 -27.47 -25.10
CA ASN A 131 -24.20 -26.14 -25.58
C ASN A 131 -22.90 -26.11 -26.38
N THR A 132 -21.97 -27.03 -26.12
CA THR A 132 -20.70 -27.15 -26.84
C THR A 132 -20.71 -28.26 -27.89
N LEU A 133 -21.86 -28.87 -28.17
CA LEU A 133 -22.03 -29.98 -29.13
C LEU A 133 -21.11 -31.18 -28.85
N LEU A 134 -20.82 -31.44 -27.56
CA LEU A 134 -20.05 -32.63 -27.15
C LEU A 134 -20.96 -33.85 -27.08
N ASN A 135 -20.44 -35.01 -27.50
CA ASN A 135 -21.16 -36.28 -27.37
C ASN A 135 -21.51 -36.52 -25.89
N THR A 136 -22.73 -36.96 -25.61
CA THR A 136 -23.25 -37.26 -24.26
C THR A 136 -22.35 -38.24 -23.51
N ASN A 137 -21.75 -39.20 -24.22
CA ASN A 137 -20.86 -40.22 -23.69
C ASN A 137 -19.42 -39.72 -23.41
N THR A 138 -19.07 -38.50 -23.82
CA THR A 138 -17.73 -37.92 -23.59
C THR A 138 -17.46 -37.78 -22.09
N ARG A 139 -16.37 -38.38 -21.59
CA ARG A 139 -15.94 -38.20 -20.19
C ARG A 139 -15.04 -36.99 -20.05
N LEU A 140 -15.55 -35.91 -19.46
CA LEU A 140 -14.85 -34.63 -19.38
C LEU A 140 -13.68 -34.67 -18.40
N SER A 141 -13.79 -35.44 -17.30
CA SER A 141 -12.68 -35.63 -16.35
C SER A 141 -11.51 -36.37 -17.00
N LYS A 142 -11.81 -37.36 -17.85
CA LYS A 142 -10.81 -38.09 -18.63
C LYS A 142 -10.05 -37.13 -19.55
N ASN A 143 -10.76 -36.29 -20.30
CA ASN A 143 -10.14 -35.31 -21.20
C ASN A 143 -9.23 -34.35 -20.42
N LEU A 144 -9.73 -33.73 -19.34
CA LEU A 144 -8.96 -32.80 -18.52
C LEU A 144 -7.67 -33.44 -17.97
N LEU A 145 -7.77 -34.62 -17.36
CA LEU A 145 -6.62 -35.28 -16.75
C LEU A 145 -5.62 -35.82 -17.79
N SER A 146 -6.12 -36.30 -18.94
CA SER A 146 -5.25 -36.78 -20.03
C SER A 146 -4.31 -35.70 -20.58
N SER A 147 -4.66 -34.42 -20.41
CA SER A 147 -3.82 -33.31 -20.84
C SER A 147 -2.52 -33.14 -20.02
N ILE A 148 -2.44 -33.75 -18.84
CA ILE A 148 -1.34 -33.53 -17.89
C ILE A 148 -0.74 -34.81 -17.29
N SER A 149 -1.51 -35.90 -17.24
CA SER A 149 -1.10 -37.21 -16.74
C SER A 149 -1.08 -38.24 -17.86
N ASN A 150 0.03 -38.96 -18.02
CA ASN A 150 0.17 -40.08 -18.97
C ASN A 150 -0.54 -41.36 -18.50
N THR A 151 -1.03 -41.40 -17.26
CA THR A 151 -1.62 -42.59 -16.66
C THR A 151 -3.11 -42.69 -16.99
N MET A 152 -3.51 -43.72 -17.77
CA MET A 152 -4.92 -43.99 -18.10
C MET A 152 -5.82 -44.17 -16.87
N TYR A 153 -5.26 -44.49 -15.68
CA TYR A 153 -6.00 -44.89 -14.48
C TYR A 153 -6.49 -43.75 -13.58
N THR A 154 -6.12 -42.49 -13.82
CA THR A 154 -6.40 -41.36 -12.88
C THR A 154 -7.89 -40.97 -12.83
N HIS A 155 -8.63 -41.14 -13.93
CA HIS A 155 -10.03 -40.69 -14.01
C HIS A 155 -11.05 -41.63 -13.33
N LYS A 156 -10.70 -42.88 -13.02
CA LYS A 156 -11.64 -43.89 -12.48
C LYS A 156 -12.26 -43.48 -11.13
N TYR A 157 -11.62 -42.54 -10.43
CA TYR A 157 -12.01 -42.08 -9.10
C TYR A 157 -12.81 -40.78 -9.08
N ILE A 158 -13.11 -40.18 -10.24
CA ILE A 158 -13.88 -38.93 -10.31
C ILE A 158 -15.30 -39.23 -10.78
N SER A 159 -16.28 -39.01 -9.90
CA SER A 159 -17.69 -39.12 -10.25
C SER A 159 -18.13 -37.97 -11.17
N GLU A 160 -18.59 -38.31 -12.37
CA GLU A 160 -19.24 -37.41 -13.32
C GLU A 160 -20.75 -37.64 -13.31
N SER A 161 -21.47 -37.00 -12.38
CA SER A 161 -22.93 -36.96 -12.43
C SER A 161 -23.40 -35.88 -13.42
N PRO A 162 -24.42 -36.12 -14.26
CA PRO A 162 -24.90 -35.12 -15.22
C PRO A 162 -25.39 -33.82 -14.56
N ASN A 163 -25.75 -33.86 -13.27
CA ASN A 163 -26.30 -32.73 -12.52
C ASN A 163 -25.24 -31.89 -11.80
N ILE A 164 -23.99 -32.38 -11.67
CA ILE A 164 -22.94 -31.54 -11.09
C ILE A 164 -22.53 -30.45 -12.08
N THR A 165 -22.15 -29.29 -11.56
CA THR A 165 -21.70 -28.17 -12.39
C THR A 165 -20.29 -28.42 -12.94
N MET A 166 -20.00 -27.86 -14.12
CA MET A 166 -18.66 -27.91 -14.71
C MET A 166 -17.57 -27.36 -13.80
N LYS A 167 -17.88 -26.30 -13.04
CA LYS A 167 -16.98 -25.75 -12.01
C LYS A 167 -16.64 -26.79 -10.95
N ARG A 168 -17.63 -27.53 -10.46
CA ARG A 168 -17.42 -28.56 -9.43
C ARG A 168 -16.58 -29.70 -9.99
N LEU A 169 -16.88 -30.16 -11.21
CA LEU A 169 -16.08 -31.17 -11.90
C LEU A 169 -14.62 -30.72 -12.05
N TYR A 170 -14.40 -29.52 -12.61
CA TYR A 170 -13.07 -28.95 -12.80
C TYR A 170 -12.28 -28.87 -11.49
N THR A 171 -12.92 -28.39 -10.42
CA THR A 171 -12.29 -28.29 -9.09
C THR A 171 -11.90 -29.67 -8.56
N ASN A 172 -12.77 -30.68 -8.72
CA ASN A 172 -12.48 -32.05 -8.30
C ASN A 172 -11.29 -32.63 -9.09
N CYS A 173 -11.26 -32.43 -10.41
CA CYS A 173 -10.15 -32.86 -11.27
C CYS A 173 -8.84 -32.18 -10.87
N LEU A 174 -8.87 -30.87 -10.59
CA LEU A 174 -7.68 -30.12 -10.21
C LEU A 174 -7.14 -30.58 -8.86
N ILE A 175 -8.02 -30.78 -7.88
CA ILE A 175 -7.62 -31.30 -6.56
C ILE A 175 -7.05 -32.71 -6.67
N HIS A 176 -7.66 -33.56 -7.51
CA HIS A 176 -7.15 -34.89 -7.78
C HIS A 176 -5.72 -34.84 -8.35
N TYR A 177 -5.51 -34.02 -9.38
CA TYR A 177 -4.19 -33.80 -9.97
C TYR A 177 -3.17 -33.29 -8.94
N LEU A 178 -3.48 -32.22 -8.22
CA LEU A 178 -2.57 -31.62 -7.24
C LEU A 178 -2.20 -32.60 -6.12
N ARG A 179 -3.12 -33.47 -5.71
CA ARG A 179 -2.87 -34.47 -4.68
C ARG A 179 -2.01 -35.61 -5.21
N ARG A 180 -2.34 -36.16 -6.39
CA ARG A 180 -1.71 -37.36 -6.93
C ARG A 180 -0.35 -37.09 -7.55
N GLU A 181 -0.28 -36.11 -8.44
CA GLU A 181 0.92 -35.82 -9.22
C GLU A 181 1.83 -34.83 -8.50
N GLU A 182 1.26 -33.79 -7.90
CA GLU A 182 2.04 -32.72 -7.26
C GLU A 182 2.28 -32.93 -5.76
N GLN A 183 1.73 -34.02 -5.20
CA GLN A 183 1.88 -34.45 -3.80
C GLN A 183 1.47 -33.38 -2.76
N PHE A 184 0.40 -32.62 -3.04
CA PHE A 184 -0.18 -31.73 -2.04
C PHE A 184 -0.94 -32.52 -0.98
N SER A 185 -0.78 -32.15 0.29
CA SER A 185 -1.53 -32.77 1.39
C SER A 185 -3.00 -32.35 1.40
N TYR A 186 -3.84 -33.11 2.08
CA TYR A 186 -5.27 -32.78 2.21
C TYR A 186 -5.49 -31.39 2.85
N ASP A 187 -4.75 -31.09 3.91
CA ASP A 187 -4.84 -29.79 4.62
C ASP A 187 -4.43 -28.62 3.73
N GLN A 188 -3.41 -28.80 2.89
CA GLN A 188 -2.97 -27.79 1.92
C GLN A 188 -4.08 -27.50 0.89
N LEU A 189 -4.84 -28.51 0.47
CA LEU A 189 -5.88 -28.37 -0.55
C LEU A 189 -7.25 -27.96 0.03
N ARG A 190 -7.46 -28.03 1.35
CA ARG A 190 -8.72 -27.65 2.01
C ARG A 190 -9.21 -26.27 1.60
N PHE A 191 -8.29 -25.31 1.46
CA PHE A 191 -8.62 -23.95 1.05
C PHE A 191 -9.11 -23.84 -0.40
N LEU A 192 -8.74 -24.77 -1.30
CA LEU A 192 -9.25 -24.76 -2.68
C LEU A 192 -10.75 -25.08 -2.71
N HIS A 193 -11.26 -25.93 -1.82
CA HIS A 193 -12.69 -26.20 -1.70
C HIS A 193 -13.47 -24.98 -1.18
N ILE A 194 -12.94 -24.31 -0.14
CA ILE A 194 -13.60 -23.17 0.52
C ILE A 194 -13.48 -21.89 -0.32
N LYS A 195 -12.30 -21.65 -0.90
CA LYS A 195 -11.99 -20.48 -1.73
C LYS A 195 -12.14 -20.75 -3.22
N ALA A 196 -12.83 -21.83 -3.61
CA ALA A 196 -13.12 -22.21 -5.01
C ALA A 196 -13.81 -21.09 -5.82
N LYS A 197 -14.40 -20.09 -5.16
CA LYS A 197 -14.93 -18.88 -5.82
C LYS A 197 -13.83 -18.06 -6.51
N TRP A 198 -12.58 -18.15 -6.04
CA TRP A 198 -11.44 -17.33 -6.46
C TRP A 198 -10.47 -18.08 -7.38
N LEU A 199 -10.62 -19.40 -7.55
CA LEU A 199 -9.94 -20.10 -8.63
C LEU A 199 -10.58 -19.70 -9.95
N GLY A 200 -9.79 -19.02 -10.79
CA GLY A 200 -10.13 -18.83 -12.18
C GLY A 200 -10.05 -20.17 -12.90
N TYR A 201 -10.73 -20.27 -14.03
CA TYR A 201 -10.63 -21.43 -14.89
C TYR A 201 -9.36 -21.30 -15.73
N ASN A 202 -8.38 -22.16 -15.44
CA ASN A 202 -7.10 -22.19 -16.12
C ASN A 202 -6.88 -23.56 -16.78
N SER A 203 -6.12 -23.60 -17.85
CA SER A 203 -5.72 -24.86 -18.47
C SER A 203 -4.83 -25.67 -17.52
N PHE A 204 -5.06 -26.97 -17.46
CA PHE A 204 -4.28 -27.90 -16.64
C PHE A 204 -2.83 -27.94 -17.10
N ARG A 205 -2.58 -27.88 -18.41
CA ARG A 205 -1.22 -27.74 -18.97
C ARG A 205 -0.52 -26.49 -18.44
N LEU A 206 -1.19 -25.34 -18.48
CA LEU A 206 -0.63 -24.08 -17.97
C LEU A 206 -0.43 -24.09 -16.45
N ILE A 207 -1.32 -24.74 -15.69
CA ILE A 207 -1.14 -24.94 -14.25
C ILE A 207 0.13 -25.75 -13.98
N LYS A 208 0.31 -26.88 -14.67
CA LYS A 208 1.49 -27.75 -14.53
C LYS A 208 2.78 -26.99 -14.81
N GLU A 209 2.83 -26.23 -15.90
CA GLU A 209 3.99 -25.38 -16.24
C GLU A 209 4.25 -24.30 -15.18
N THR A 210 3.18 -23.67 -14.68
CA THR A 210 3.29 -22.63 -13.64
C THR A 210 3.83 -23.23 -12.34
N ILE A 211 3.34 -24.39 -11.92
CA ILE A 211 3.84 -25.10 -10.72
C ILE A 211 5.30 -25.49 -10.92
N LYS A 212 5.67 -26.03 -12.09
CA LYS A 212 7.06 -26.38 -12.42
C LYS A 212 7.99 -25.18 -12.24
N PHE A 213 7.64 -24.02 -12.82
CA PHE A 213 8.42 -22.80 -12.65
C PHE A 213 8.50 -22.35 -11.19
N ILE A 214 7.36 -22.35 -10.47
CA ILE A 214 7.33 -21.92 -9.06
C ILE A 214 8.17 -22.84 -8.16
N LYS A 215 8.16 -24.16 -8.39
CA LYS A 215 8.96 -25.10 -7.61
C LYS A 215 10.44 -25.03 -7.99
N ASN A 216 10.75 -24.95 -9.28
CA ASN A 216 12.12 -25.09 -9.75
C ASN A 216 12.90 -23.77 -9.66
N ASP A 217 12.29 -22.66 -10.05
CA ASP A 217 12.94 -21.35 -10.16
C ASP A 217 12.72 -20.51 -8.89
N LEU A 218 11.48 -20.48 -8.37
CA LEU A 218 11.17 -19.72 -7.15
C LEU A 218 11.45 -20.52 -5.85
N LYS A 219 11.67 -21.84 -5.96
CA LYS A 219 11.93 -22.75 -4.82
C LYS A 219 10.80 -22.77 -3.78
N PHE A 220 9.55 -22.58 -4.21
CA PHE A 220 8.43 -22.63 -3.28
C PHE A 220 8.03 -24.07 -2.95
N THR A 221 7.71 -24.32 -1.69
CA THR A 221 7.14 -25.60 -1.25
C THR A 221 5.65 -25.70 -1.57
N ASN A 222 5.10 -26.92 -1.59
CA ASN A 222 3.66 -27.15 -1.77
C ASN A 222 2.82 -26.35 -0.77
N ALA A 223 3.26 -26.24 0.49
CA ALA A 223 2.59 -25.45 1.51
C ALA A 223 2.54 -23.95 1.16
N GLN A 224 3.64 -23.40 0.62
CA GLN A 224 3.72 -22.00 0.20
C GLN A 224 2.85 -21.73 -1.03
N ILE A 225 2.81 -22.65 -1.99
CA ILE A 225 1.92 -22.58 -3.17
C ILE A 225 0.46 -22.65 -2.72
N ALA A 226 0.12 -23.57 -1.82
CA ALA A 226 -1.24 -23.71 -1.29
C ALA A 226 -1.72 -22.45 -0.54
N LYS A 227 -0.85 -21.86 0.30
CA LYS A 227 -1.12 -20.58 0.98
C LYS A 227 -1.38 -19.46 -0.04
N ASN A 228 -0.70 -19.50 -1.18
CA ASN A 228 -0.81 -18.56 -2.30
C ASN A 228 -1.55 -19.15 -3.52
N HIS A 229 -2.68 -19.85 -3.29
CA HIS A 229 -3.45 -20.55 -4.34
C HIS A 229 -3.77 -19.72 -5.61
N CYS A 230 -3.76 -18.38 -5.55
CA CYS A 230 -3.93 -17.55 -6.74
C CYS A 230 -2.82 -17.73 -7.79
N LEU A 231 -1.64 -18.23 -7.39
CA LEU A 231 -0.55 -18.59 -8.29
C LEU A 231 -0.97 -19.60 -9.37
N LEU A 232 -1.87 -20.54 -9.02
CA LEU A 232 -2.38 -21.55 -9.95
C LEU A 232 -3.20 -20.93 -11.10
N ASN A 233 -3.70 -19.71 -10.94
CA ASN A 233 -4.47 -19.01 -11.97
C ASN A 233 -3.58 -18.19 -12.91
N TYR A 234 -2.26 -18.11 -12.68
CA TYR A 234 -1.39 -17.24 -13.47
C TYR A 234 -0.96 -17.92 -14.78
N HIS A 235 -0.49 -17.11 -15.73
CA HIS A 235 0.04 -17.63 -17.00
C HIS A 235 1.55 -17.84 -16.81
N PRO A 236 2.12 -18.99 -17.17
CA PRO A 236 3.54 -19.28 -16.91
C PRO A 236 4.45 -18.22 -17.54
N GLU A 237 4.24 -17.86 -18.81
CA GLU A 237 5.04 -16.82 -19.47
C GLU A 237 4.89 -15.43 -18.82
N LYS A 238 3.69 -15.05 -18.40
CA LYS A 238 3.50 -13.78 -17.67
C LYS A 238 4.27 -13.81 -16.35
N VAL A 239 4.20 -14.92 -15.61
CA VAL A 239 4.92 -15.10 -14.35
C VAL A 239 6.43 -14.98 -14.57
N LYS A 240 6.99 -15.61 -15.61
CA LYS A 240 8.42 -15.52 -15.96
C LYS A 240 8.85 -14.10 -16.29
N ILE A 241 8.10 -13.39 -17.15
CA ILE A 241 8.39 -12.00 -17.53
C ILE A 241 8.40 -11.09 -16.30
N ILE A 242 7.37 -11.19 -15.47
CA ILE A 242 7.24 -10.38 -14.26
C ILE A 242 8.33 -10.75 -13.24
N TYR A 243 8.63 -12.03 -13.08
CA TYR A 243 9.72 -12.48 -12.23
C TYR A 243 11.06 -11.88 -12.64
N ASN A 244 11.39 -11.94 -13.94
CA ASN A 244 12.65 -11.40 -14.46
C ASN A 244 12.77 -9.89 -14.21
N GLU A 245 11.68 -9.14 -14.36
CA GLU A 245 11.66 -7.71 -14.01
C GLU A 245 11.90 -7.51 -12.50
N ILE A 246 11.23 -8.27 -11.62
CA ILE A 246 11.47 -8.21 -10.17
C ILE A 246 12.94 -8.55 -9.86
N TYR A 247 13.47 -9.61 -10.47
CA TYR A 247 14.85 -10.07 -10.29
C TYR A 247 15.88 -9.01 -10.66
N LYS A 248 15.65 -8.27 -11.75
CA LYS A 248 16.52 -7.17 -12.17
C LYS A 248 16.74 -6.11 -11.08
N HIS A 249 15.71 -5.82 -10.27
CA HIS A 249 15.79 -4.76 -9.25
C HIS A 249 16.06 -5.28 -7.84
N PHE A 250 15.64 -6.50 -7.52
CA PHE A 250 15.72 -7.04 -6.16
C PHE A 250 16.70 -8.22 -6.01
N LYS A 251 17.24 -8.76 -7.11
CA LYS A 251 18.24 -9.84 -7.15
C LYS A 251 17.83 -11.02 -6.25
N GLU A 252 18.72 -11.47 -5.36
CA GLU A 252 18.51 -12.59 -4.43
C GLU A 252 17.28 -12.43 -3.52
N ASN A 253 16.83 -11.20 -3.28
CA ASN A 253 15.67 -10.93 -2.42
C ASN A 253 14.32 -11.14 -3.13
N SER A 254 14.34 -11.37 -4.44
CA SER A 254 13.12 -11.47 -5.27
C SER A 254 12.18 -12.58 -4.81
N ASN A 255 12.73 -13.77 -4.52
CA ASN A 255 11.92 -14.92 -4.10
C ASN A 255 11.23 -14.64 -2.74
N LYS A 256 11.94 -13.99 -1.80
CA LYS A 256 11.38 -13.59 -0.49
C LYS A 256 10.25 -12.56 -0.66
N ILE A 257 10.46 -11.57 -1.53
CA ILE A 257 9.47 -10.52 -1.83
C ILE A 257 8.21 -11.13 -2.45
N ILE A 258 8.39 -12.01 -3.44
CA ILE A 258 7.29 -12.70 -4.12
C ILE A 258 6.56 -13.62 -3.15
N LEU A 259 7.26 -14.31 -2.26
CA LEU A 259 6.63 -15.17 -1.25
C LEU A 259 5.76 -14.35 -0.28
N ALA A 260 6.24 -13.18 0.12
CA ALA A 260 5.50 -12.25 0.96
C ALA A 260 4.30 -11.62 0.22
N HIS A 261 4.43 -11.38 -1.09
CA HIS A 261 3.37 -10.81 -1.91
C HIS A 261 3.27 -11.43 -3.32
N SER A 262 2.71 -12.63 -3.40
CA SER A 262 2.61 -13.42 -4.65
C SER A 262 1.79 -12.74 -5.76
N LYS A 263 0.89 -11.82 -5.38
CA LYS A 263 0.08 -11.04 -6.34
C LYS A 263 0.91 -10.15 -7.26
N LEU A 264 2.16 -9.83 -6.89
CA LEU A 264 3.09 -9.11 -7.78
C LEU A 264 3.23 -9.80 -9.13
N LEU A 265 3.27 -11.14 -9.15
CA LEU A 265 3.44 -11.94 -10.37
C LEU A 265 2.28 -11.80 -11.38
N ASN A 266 1.15 -11.22 -10.97
CA ASN A 266 0.01 -10.97 -11.85
C ASN A 266 -0.15 -9.49 -12.24
N MET A 267 0.75 -8.62 -11.80
CA MET A 267 0.74 -7.23 -12.25
C MET A 267 1.03 -7.13 -13.74
N GLU A 268 0.58 -6.04 -14.36
CA GLU A 268 1.03 -5.69 -15.71
C GLU A 268 2.45 -5.12 -15.63
N LEU A 269 3.30 -5.47 -16.59
CA LEU A 269 4.73 -5.11 -16.57
C LEU A 269 4.94 -3.60 -16.44
N CYS A 270 4.17 -2.80 -17.19
CA CYS A 270 4.22 -1.34 -17.13
C CYS A 270 3.86 -0.79 -15.73
N ASP A 271 2.90 -1.40 -15.04
CA ASP A 271 2.50 -0.97 -13.71
C ASP A 271 3.52 -1.37 -12.64
N LEU A 272 4.12 -2.55 -12.78
CA LEU A 272 5.24 -2.98 -11.93
C LEU A 272 6.43 -2.01 -12.08
N GLN A 273 6.82 -1.68 -13.32
CA GLN A 273 7.92 -0.75 -13.56
C GLN A 273 7.65 0.63 -12.95
N LYS A 274 6.43 1.16 -13.08
CA LYS A 274 6.04 2.42 -12.41
C LYS A 274 6.10 2.30 -10.88
N PHE A 275 5.65 1.18 -10.33
CA PHE A 275 5.72 0.92 -8.90
C PHE A 275 7.18 0.90 -8.40
N ILE A 276 8.07 0.21 -9.10
CA ILE A 276 9.51 0.16 -8.79
C ILE A 276 10.13 1.56 -8.88
N ARG A 277 9.79 2.36 -9.89
CA ARG A 277 10.26 3.75 -10.00
C ARG A 277 9.83 4.60 -8.81
N VAL A 278 8.63 4.39 -8.26
CA VAL A 278 8.17 5.08 -7.05
C VAL A 278 9.05 4.69 -5.86
N LEU A 279 9.34 3.39 -5.67
CA LEU A 279 10.23 2.94 -4.60
C LEU A 279 11.63 3.57 -4.71
N GLN A 280 12.20 3.59 -5.93
CA GLN A 280 13.50 4.20 -6.21
C GLN A 280 13.49 5.72 -5.96
N LYS A 281 12.46 6.43 -6.42
CA LYS A 281 12.28 7.88 -6.23
C LYS A 281 12.34 8.29 -4.75
N TYR A 282 11.84 7.45 -3.85
CA TYR A 282 11.85 7.70 -2.41
C TYR A 282 12.97 6.99 -1.65
N ASN A 283 13.98 6.44 -2.37
CA ASN A 283 15.10 5.69 -1.79
C ASN A 283 14.65 4.56 -0.85
N ILE A 284 13.57 3.86 -1.22
CA ILE A 284 13.07 2.70 -0.49
C ILE A 284 13.88 1.48 -0.91
N LYS A 285 14.84 1.13 -0.07
CA LYS A 285 15.72 -0.04 -0.26
C LYS A 285 14.98 -1.36 0.03
N THR A 286 15.54 -2.45 -0.49
CA THR A 286 14.97 -3.80 -0.47
C THR A 286 14.81 -4.37 0.94
N ASP A 287 15.76 -4.10 1.82
CA ASP A 287 15.73 -4.41 3.25
C ASP A 287 14.46 -3.87 3.92
N LYS A 288 14.11 -2.60 3.65
CA LYS A 288 12.89 -1.98 4.21
C LYS A 288 11.61 -2.61 3.67
N ILE A 289 11.60 -3.06 2.41
CA ILE A 289 10.46 -3.74 1.80
C ILE A 289 10.22 -5.10 2.48
N GLN A 290 11.29 -5.81 2.82
CA GLN A 290 11.18 -7.08 3.56
C GLN A 290 10.61 -6.88 4.95
N THR A 291 10.98 -5.79 5.64
CA THR A 291 10.39 -5.43 6.94
C THR A 291 8.91 -5.02 6.81
N TYR A 292 8.54 -4.35 5.71
CA TYR A 292 7.20 -3.81 5.48
C TYR A 292 6.59 -4.30 4.16
N PRO A 293 6.31 -5.61 4.02
CA PRO A 293 5.86 -6.20 2.75
C PRO A 293 4.49 -5.70 2.33
N PHE A 294 3.68 -5.19 3.25
CA PHE A 294 2.35 -4.62 2.96
C PHE A 294 2.39 -3.42 2.03
N ILE A 295 3.54 -2.75 1.88
CA ILE A 295 3.71 -1.66 0.91
C ILE A 295 3.48 -2.11 -0.54
N LEU A 296 3.72 -3.40 -0.81
CA LEU A 296 3.55 -4.05 -2.11
C LEU A 296 2.07 -4.24 -2.49
N GLN A 297 1.14 -4.03 -1.56
CA GLN A 297 -0.29 -4.14 -1.82
C GLN A 297 -0.88 -2.89 -2.48
N HIS A 298 -0.13 -1.78 -2.48
CA HIS A 298 -0.59 -0.51 -3.04
C HIS A 298 -0.30 -0.43 -4.54
N ASN A 299 -1.19 0.23 -5.28
CA ASN A 299 -0.86 0.64 -6.65
C ASN A 299 0.15 1.80 -6.62
N HIS A 300 0.88 2.02 -7.72
CA HIS A 300 1.94 3.04 -7.79
C HIS A 300 1.46 4.46 -7.45
N LYS A 301 0.25 4.84 -7.90
CA LYS A 301 -0.31 6.18 -7.66
C LYS A 301 -0.68 6.38 -6.20
N ASP A 302 -1.35 5.39 -5.60
CA ASP A 302 -1.75 5.41 -4.21
C ASP A 302 -0.53 5.39 -3.28
N LEU A 303 0.46 4.57 -3.59
CA LEU A 303 1.73 4.54 -2.87
C LEU A 303 2.43 5.90 -2.91
N GLU A 304 2.60 6.49 -4.09
CA GLU A 304 3.25 7.79 -4.24
C GLU A 304 2.48 8.88 -3.49
N ARG A 305 1.14 8.91 -3.61
CA ARG A 305 0.29 9.86 -2.90
C ARG A 305 0.46 9.74 -1.38
N LYS A 306 0.36 8.53 -0.84
CA LYS A 306 0.50 8.28 0.61
C LYS A 306 1.87 8.68 1.14
N ILE A 307 2.94 8.33 0.41
CA ILE A 307 4.29 8.73 0.77
C ILE A 307 4.41 10.26 0.77
N LYS A 308 3.94 10.95 -0.28
CA LYS A 308 3.99 12.43 -0.35
C LYS A 308 3.25 13.07 0.82
N THR A 309 2.02 12.63 1.10
CA THR A 309 1.23 13.17 2.20
C THR A 309 1.95 13.05 3.54
N ILE A 310 2.54 11.88 3.83
CA ILE A 310 3.24 11.66 5.11
C ILE A 310 4.59 12.40 5.13
N ILE A 311 5.35 12.44 4.03
CA ILE A 311 6.64 13.16 4.00
C ILE A 311 6.44 14.68 4.16
N ASN A 312 5.39 15.23 3.55
CA ASN A 312 5.16 16.67 3.52
C ASN A 312 4.46 17.19 4.78
N ASN A 313 3.91 16.30 5.61
CA ASN A 313 3.34 16.71 6.89
C ASN A 313 4.46 17.19 7.85
N PRO A 314 4.35 18.39 8.46
CA PRO A 314 5.38 18.97 9.31
C PRO A 314 5.83 18.05 10.46
N LEU A 315 4.87 17.37 11.09
CA LEU A 315 5.14 16.50 12.23
C LEU A 315 5.97 15.27 11.83
N THR A 316 5.73 14.70 10.65
CA THR A 316 6.40 13.46 10.22
C THR A 316 7.65 13.64 9.37
N LYS A 317 7.96 14.88 8.95
CA LYS A 317 9.14 15.19 8.12
C LYS A 317 10.46 14.70 8.73
N VAL A 318 10.61 14.81 10.06
CA VAL A 318 11.79 14.35 10.81
C VAL A 318 12.02 12.83 10.70
N TYR A 319 10.95 12.06 10.46
CA TYR A 319 11.00 10.60 10.41
C TYR A 319 11.21 10.04 9.01
N LYS A 320 11.42 10.86 7.97
CA LYS A 320 11.60 10.40 6.58
C LYS A 320 12.68 9.32 6.44
N LYS A 321 13.78 9.42 7.20
CA LYS A 321 14.89 8.47 7.19
C LYS A 321 14.65 7.26 8.12
N HIS A 322 13.65 7.31 8.99
CA HIS A 322 13.38 6.29 10.01
C HIS A 322 13.08 4.92 9.38
N PRO A 323 13.58 3.78 9.92
CA PRO A 323 13.28 2.45 9.39
C PRO A 323 11.77 2.19 9.38
N ARG A 324 11.08 2.58 10.46
CA ARG A 324 9.62 2.46 10.61
C ARG A 324 8.80 3.48 9.81
N PHE A 325 9.41 4.34 8.99
CA PHE A 325 8.68 5.32 8.19
C PHE A 325 7.63 4.66 7.28
N LEU A 326 7.98 3.54 6.64
CA LEU A 326 7.06 2.80 5.78
C LEU A 326 5.87 2.21 6.55
N ASN A 327 6.00 2.03 7.87
CA ASN A 327 4.87 1.61 8.70
C ASN A 327 3.77 2.66 8.71
N LEU A 328 4.13 3.95 8.69
CA LEU A 328 3.15 5.04 8.59
C LEU A 328 2.36 4.97 7.28
N VAL A 329 3.05 4.65 6.18
CA VAL A 329 2.46 4.52 4.84
C VAL A 329 1.48 3.34 4.80
N THR A 330 1.86 2.21 5.41
CA THR A 330 0.99 1.03 5.52
C THR A 330 -0.27 1.34 6.33
N HIS A 331 -0.14 2.09 7.43
CA HIS A 331 -1.26 2.47 8.32
C HIS A 331 -1.88 3.83 7.97
N TYR A 332 -1.77 4.27 6.71
CA TYR A 332 -2.16 5.62 6.25
C TYR A 332 -3.52 6.10 6.76
N PHE A 333 -4.56 5.25 6.68
CA PHE A 333 -5.92 5.63 7.05
C PHE A 333 -6.11 5.88 8.56
N SER A 334 -5.25 5.30 9.40
CA SER A 334 -5.22 5.58 10.84
C SER A 334 -4.27 6.72 11.18
N VAL A 335 -3.16 6.83 10.46
CA VAL A 335 -2.12 7.83 10.71
C VAL A 335 -2.60 9.24 10.35
N VAL A 336 -3.23 9.46 9.20
CA VAL A 336 -3.60 10.81 8.75
C VAL A 336 -4.60 11.50 9.69
N PRO A 337 -5.72 10.87 10.11
CA PRO A 337 -6.62 11.50 11.08
C PRO A 337 -5.95 11.78 12.43
N ARG A 338 -5.00 10.95 12.85
CA ARG A 338 -4.23 11.17 14.08
C ARG A 338 -3.27 12.33 13.94
N LEU A 339 -2.59 12.47 12.81
CA LEU A 339 -1.72 13.61 12.52
C LEU A 339 -2.54 14.91 12.54
N GLN A 340 -3.69 14.91 11.86
CA GLN A 340 -4.59 16.07 11.86
C GLN A 340 -5.04 16.42 13.29
N TYR A 341 -5.44 15.43 14.09
CA TYR A 341 -5.78 15.67 15.49
C TYR A 341 -4.61 16.28 16.30
N LEU A 342 -3.38 15.79 16.11
CA LEU A 342 -2.21 16.34 16.79
C LEU A 342 -1.93 17.78 16.35
N GLU A 343 -2.08 18.10 15.07
CA GLU A 343 -1.94 19.45 14.52
C GLU A 343 -3.02 20.39 15.08
N ASP A 344 -4.29 19.99 15.03
CA ASP A 344 -5.43 20.78 15.53
C ASP A 344 -5.30 21.10 17.04
N ASN A 345 -4.56 20.28 17.79
CA ASN A 345 -4.33 20.46 19.24
C ASN A 345 -2.90 20.93 19.57
N ASN A 346 -2.10 21.34 18.57
CA ASN A 346 -0.70 21.77 18.73
C ASN A 346 0.20 20.75 19.49
N ILE A 347 -0.09 19.45 19.38
CA ILE A 347 0.67 18.39 20.05
C ILE A 347 1.83 17.94 19.15
N GLN A 348 3.04 18.33 19.52
CA GLN A 348 4.25 17.96 18.77
C GLN A 348 4.98 16.73 19.33
N PHE A 349 4.55 16.21 20.48
CA PHE A 349 5.19 15.09 21.16
C PHE A 349 4.48 13.79 20.83
N PHE A 350 5.10 12.99 19.96
CA PHE A 350 4.62 11.65 19.66
C PHE A 350 5.76 10.76 19.20
N ASN A 351 5.53 9.46 19.33
CA ASN A 351 6.37 8.43 18.72
C ASN A 351 5.62 7.78 17.55
N LEU A 352 6.37 7.14 16.64
CA LEU A 352 5.79 6.52 15.45
C LEU A 352 4.77 5.42 15.78
N THR A 353 4.98 4.69 16.89
CA THR A 353 4.06 3.65 17.36
C THR A 353 2.71 4.24 17.75
N GLY A 354 2.69 5.41 18.38
CA GLY A 354 1.48 6.15 18.73
C GLY A 354 0.67 6.54 17.50
N LEU A 355 1.31 6.78 16.35
CA LEU A 355 0.59 7.07 15.11
C LEU A 355 0.02 5.81 14.45
N THR A 356 0.63 4.63 14.64
CA THR A 356 0.19 3.39 13.99
C THR A 356 -0.78 2.59 14.84
N GLU A 357 -0.57 2.51 16.15
CA GLU A 357 -1.34 1.65 17.05
C GLU A 357 -2.37 2.43 17.87
N LYS A 358 -3.61 1.91 17.93
CA LYS A 358 -4.71 2.58 18.65
C LYS A 358 -4.44 2.71 20.15
N ALA A 359 -3.98 1.63 20.80
CA ALA A 359 -3.70 1.65 22.23
C ALA A 359 -2.58 2.64 22.59
N ALA A 360 -1.50 2.65 21.82
CA ALA A 360 -0.40 3.59 22.00
C ALA A 360 -0.85 5.05 21.80
N PHE A 361 -1.69 5.33 20.79
CA PHE A 361 -2.26 6.66 20.59
C PHE A 361 -3.12 7.11 21.77
N CYS A 362 -4.03 6.27 22.23
CA CYS A 362 -4.88 6.59 23.38
C CYS A 362 -4.06 6.81 24.66
N ASN A 363 -3.01 6.01 24.88
CA ASN A 363 -2.12 6.20 26.01
C ASN A 363 -1.34 7.51 25.93
N LEU A 364 -0.90 7.90 24.72
CA LEU A 364 -0.27 9.20 24.49
C LEU A 364 -1.21 10.34 24.92
N LEU A 365 -2.47 10.31 24.48
CA LEU A 365 -3.47 11.33 24.85
C LEU A 365 -3.79 11.33 26.34
N LYS A 366 -3.94 10.16 26.97
CA LYS A 366 -4.24 10.04 28.41
C LYS A 366 -3.08 10.50 29.28
N SER A 367 -1.86 10.18 28.87
CA SER A 367 -0.69 10.40 29.70
C SER A 367 -0.33 11.88 29.83
N MET A 368 -0.75 12.73 28.87
CA MET A 368 -0.29 14.13 28.75
C MET A 368 1.24 14.25 28.86
N LYS A 369 1.98 13.17 28.59
CA LYS A 369 3.43 13.11 28.69
C LYS A 369 3.99 13.72 27.42
N TYR A 370 4.04 15.05 27.39
CA TYR A 370 4.72 15.86 26.38
C TYR A 370 6.25 15.74 26.54
N LYS A 371 6.77 14.51 26.48
CA LYS A 371 8.19 14.20 26.66
C LYS A 371 8.72 13.35 25.52
N LEU A 372 9.85 13.77 24.98
CA LEU A 372 10.65 13.02 24.03
C LEU A 372 11.34 11.84 24.71
N THR A 373 11.31 10.68 24.06
CA THR A 373 12.04 9.50 24.54
C THR A 373 13.51 9.55 24.15
N LYS A 374 14.39 9.03 25.03
CA LYS A 374 15.84 8.91 24.76
C LYS A 374 16.13 8.22 23.43
N SER A 375 15.41 7.15 23.12
CA SER A 375 15.59 6.37 21.89
C SER A 375 15.26 7.15 20.63
N CYS A 376 14.22 7.98 20.66
CA CYS A 376 13.86 8.84 19.52
C CYS A 376 14.92 9.92 19.27
N LEU A 377 15.41 10.56 20.34
CA LEU A 377 16.49 11.56 20.22
C LEU A 377 17.80 10.94 19.74
N PHE A 378 18.20 9.80 20.31
CA PHE A 378 19.39 9.07 19.89
C PHE A 378 19.34 8.77 18.39
N TYR A 379 18.23 8.20 17.91
CA TYR A 379 18.05 7.90 16.48
C TYR A 379 18.15 9.17 15.61
N PHE A 380 17.52 10.26 16.05
CA PHE A 380 17.56 11.53 15.33
C PHE A 380 19.01 12.04 15.15
N LEU A 381 19.78 12.08 16.25
CA LEU A 381 21.18 12.53 16.22
C LEU A 381 22.06 11.61 15.37
N GLU A 382 21.88 10.29 15.50
CA GLU A 382 22.62 9.29 14.73
C GLU A 382 22.45 9.52 13.22
N LYS A 383 21.21 9.80 12.78
CA LYS A 383 20.92 9.99 11.35
C LYS A 383 21.27 11.36 10.81
N GLU A 384 21.34 12.37 11.66
CA GLU A 384 21.69 13.71 11.23
C GLU A 384 23.19 13.99 11.29
N PHE A 385 23.92 13.52 12.31
CA PHE A 385 25.34 13.83 12.48
C PHE A 385 26.31 12.73 12.03
N LYS A 386 25.92 11.44 11.98
CA LYS A 386 26.82 10.31 11.62
C LYS A 386 28.13 10.23 12.45
N TYR A 387 28.13 10.75 13.67
CA TYR A 387 29.26 10.76 14.62
C TYR A 387 28.94 9.91 15.87
N ASP A 388 29.86 9.88 16.85
CA ASP A 388 29.63 9.32 18.18
C ASP A 388 28.41 9.97 18.85
N THR A 389 27.27 9.31 18.65
CA THR A 389 25.97 9.75 19.14
C THR A 389 25.89 9.61 20.66
N GLY A 390 26.70 8.72 21.25
CA GLY A 390 26.80 8.54 22.69
C GLY A 390 27.32 9.82 23.36
N ALA A 391 28.44 10.35 22.86
CA ALA A 391 29.01 11.62 23.35
C ALA A 391 28.02 12.78 23.22
N LEU A 392 27.34 12.92 22.08
CA LEU A 392 26.35 13.99 21.87
C LEU A 392 25.16 13.87 22.82
N MET A 393 24.69 12.65 23.10
CA MET A 393 23.62 12.43 24.05
C MET A 393 24.02 12.83 25.47
N VAL A 394 25.25 12.53 25.91
CA VAL A 394 25.75 12.93 27.23
C VAL A 394 25.74 14.45 27.37
N ILE A 395 26.12 15.17 26.30
CA ILE A 395 26.12 16.64 26.31
C ILE A 395 24.67 17.15 26.38
N ILE A 396 23.80 16.77 25.44
CA ILE A 396 22.40 17.26 25.40
C ILE A 396 21.66 16.97 26.72
N GLN A 397 21.91 15.83 27.34
CA GLN A 397 21.23 15.44 28.58
C GLN A 397 21.51 16.36 29.77
N LYS A 398 22.59 17.15 29.73
CA LYS A 398 22.87 18.15 30.78
C LYS A 398 21.88 19.32 30.75
N HIS A 399 21.18 19.56 29.64
CA HIS A 399 20.21 20.64 29.55
C HIS A 399 18.90 20.25 30.27
N PRO A 400 18.40 21.01 31.27
CA PRO A 400 17.30 20.56 32.14
C PRO A 400 16.00 20.19 31.39
N TYR A 401 15.76 20.84 30.26
CA TYR A 401 14.53 20.67 29.47
C TYR A 401 14.69 19.87 28.18
N TRP A 402 15.78 19.13 27.97
CA TRP A 402 16.02 18.43 26.70
C TRP A 402 14.89 17.47 26.28
N MET A 403 14.18 16.86 27.24
CA MET A 403 13.03 15.98 26.97
C MET A 403 11.77 16.72 26.56
N TYR A 404 11.66 18.01 26.83
CA TYR A 404 10.46 18.81 26.60
C TYR A 404 10.59 19.65 25.33
N VAL A 405 11.54 19.32 24.47
CA VAL A 405 11.68 19.90 23.13
C VAL A 405 11.28 18.84 22.11
N SER A 406 10.40 19.19 21.18
CA SER A 406 9.93 18.26 20.15
C SER A 406 11.01 17.99 19.11
N LEU A 407 10.99 16.80 18.49
CA LEU A 407 11.91 16.51 17.37
C LEU A 407 11.68 17.41 16.16
N VAL A 408 10.46 17.93 16.01
CA VAL A 408 10.11 18.87 14.92
C VAL A 408 10.89 20.18 15.13
N GLN A 409 10.82 20.76 16.33
CA GLN A 409 11.59 21.95 16.68
C GLN A 409 13.08 21.73 16.49
N MET A 410 13.63 20.62 17.00
CA MET A 410 15.05 20.31 16.84
C MET A 410 15.46 20.20 15.37
N TYR A 411 14.62 19.59 14.54
CA TYR A 411 14.88 19.45 13.11
C TYR A 411 14.86 20.80 12.38
N GLU A 412 13.90 21.67 12.70
CA GLU A 412 13.81 23.01 12.10
C GLU A 412 15.01 23.89 12.46
N SER A 413 15.40 23.89 13.74
CA SER A 413 16.56 24.64 14.23
C SER A 413 17.85 24.10 13.63
N LEU A 414 18.05 22.78 13.59
CA LEU A 414 19.21 22.18 12.94
C LEU A 414 19.30 22.53 11.45
N HIS A 415 18.17 22.47 10.72
CA HIS A 415 18.15 22.81 9.31
C HIS A 415 18.51 24.28 9.06
N TYR A 416 18.03 25.19 9.90
CA TYR A 416 18.41 26.60 9.81
C TYR A 416 19.90 26.82 10.15
N LEU A 417 20.39 26.24 11.25
CA LEU A 417 21.79 26.36 11.67
C LEU A 417 22.76 25.89 10.58
N ARG A 418 22.44 24.79 9.87
CA ARG A 418 23.25 24.27 8.75
C ARG A 418 23.38 25.22 7.56
N GLN A 419 22.49 26.20 7.43
CA GLN A 419 22.60 27.22 6.40
C GLN A 419 23.66 28.28 6.74
N LYS A 420 24.10 28.35 8.00
CA LYS A 420 24.98 29.41 8.53
C LYS A 420 26.30 28.87 9.11
N PHE A 421 26.25 27.68 9.71
CA PHE A 421 27.36 27.06 10.45
C PHE A 421 27.67 25.66 9.92
N SER A 422 28.92 25.22 10.07
CA SER A 422 29.32 23.84 9.73
C SER A 422 28.82 22.85 10.79
N ASP A 423 28.64 21.59 10.40
CA ASP A 423 28.22 20.51 11.32
C ASP A 423 29.17 20.35 12.52
N SER A 424 30.47 20.66 12.34
CA SER A 424 31.45 20.67 13.44
C SER A 424 31.14 21.72 14.51
N ILE A 425 30.81 22.95 14.10
CA ILE A 425 30.48 24.05 15.01
C ILE A 425 29.16 23.77 15.72
N ILE A 426 28.15 23.27 14.98
CA ILE A 426 26.85 22.90 15.56
C ILE A 426 27.03 21.80 16.60
N ARG A 427 27.91 20.84 16.36
CA ARG A 427 28.22 19.76 17.30
C ARG A 427 28.87 20.29 18.58
N ASP A 428 29.84 21.20 18.45
CA ASP A 428 30.52 21.79 19.60
C ASP A 428 29.55 22.65 20.45
N HIS A 429 28.48 23.14 19.83
CA HIS A 429 27.37 23.88 20.46
C HIS A 429 26.02 23.15 20.35
N ILE A 430 25.99 21.83 20.61
CA ILE A 430 24.82 20.99 20.29
C ILE A 430 23.48 21.46 20.91
N TYR A 431 23.51 22.15 22.05
CA TYR A 431 22.31 22.73 22.67
C TYR A 431 21.57 23.71 21.74
N ALA A 432 22.25 24.28 20.75
CA ALA A 432 21.67 25.18 19.75
C ALA A 432 20.41 24.58 19.09
N ILE A 433 20.36 23.26 18.90
CA ILE A 433 19.21 22.59 18.28
C ILE A 433 17.98 22.56 19.18
N LEU A 434 18.12 22.78 20.49
CA LEU A 434 17.01 22.77 21.44
C LEU A 434 16.18 24.05 21.37
N TYR A 435 16.78 25.17 20.98
CA TYR A 435 16.11 26.47 20.88
C TYR A 435 15.21 26.53 19.65
N LYS A 436 14.21 27.42 19.66
CA LYS A 436 13.35 27.63 18.50
C LYS A 436 14.12 28.30 17.37
N LYS A 437 13.80 27.92 16.14
CA LYS A 437 14.32 28.56 14.93
C LYS A 437 14.12 30.09 14.96
N LYS A 438 12.95 30.57 15.36
CA LYS A 438 12.63 32.01 15.42
C LYS A 438 13.61 32.79 16.31
N ASP A 439 13.93 32.26 17.49
CA ASP A 439 14.84 32.90 18.45
C ASP A 439 16.28 32.94 17.93
N ILE A 440 16.75 31.81 17.37
CA ILE A 440 18.08 31.73 16.76
C ILE A 440 18.17 32.71 15.58
N GLN A 441 17.15 32.74 14.73
CA GLN A 441 17.10 33.60 13.56
C GLN A 441 17.12 35.09 13.93
N SER A 442 16.31 35.49 14.91
CA SER A 442 16.28 36.86 15.42
C SER A 442 17.65 37.32 15.91
N GLU A 443 18.36 36.49 16.67
CA GLU A 443 19.69 36.84 17.17
C GLU A 443 20.75 36.86 16.06
N VAL A 444 20.72 35.91 15.11
CA VAL A 444 21.63 35.90 13.95
C VAL A 444 21.44 37.15 13.09
N GLU A 445 20.20 37.59 12.89
CA GLU A 445 19.85 38.73 12.02
C GLU A 445 20.02 40.09 12.70
N SER A 446 20.08 40.14 14.04
CA SER A 446 20.23 41.38 14.81
C SER A 446 21.52 42.18 14.54
N ARG A 447 22.47 41.63 13.76
CA ARG A 447 23.72 42.27 13.31
C ARG A 447 24.47 43.03 14.42
N ARG A 448 24.41 42.53 15.66
CA ARG A 448 25.06 43.18 16.81
C ARG A 448 26.56 43.37 16.53
N PRO A 449 27.13 44.52 16.92
CA PRO A 449 28.55 44.82 16.69
C PRO A 449 29.47 43.76 17.29
N GLU A 450 29.07 43.17 18.42
CA GLU A 450 29.73 42.05 19.12
C GLU A 450 30.01 40.84 18.21
N TYR A 451 29.21 40.62 17.15
CA TYR A 451 29.37 39.47 16.27
C TYR A 451 30.40 39.66 15.16
N ARG A 452 30.76 40.91 14.81
CA ARG A 452 31.55 41.22 13.61
C ARG A 452 32.99 40.71 13.68
N ASN A 453 33.57 40.65 14.88
CA ASN A 453 34.97 40.27 15.09
C ASN A 453 35.14 38.83 15.61
N LEU A 454 34.04 38.09 15.83
CA LEU A 454 34.07 36.75 16.40
C LEU A 454 34.20 35.68 15.33
N ARG A 455 34.95 34.61 15.64
CA ARG A 455 34.96 33.39 14.81
C ARG A 455 33.56 32.75 14.82
N LYS A 456 33.17 32.06 13.74
CA LYS A 456 31.84 31.40 13.64
C LYS A 456 31.49 30.50 14.83
N ASN A 457 32.49 29.84 15.43
CA ASN A 457 32.29 29.02 16.63
C ASN A 457 31.84 29.89 17.82
N GLN A 458 32.58 30.98 18.08
CA GLN A 458 32.27 31.95 19.13
C GLN A 458 30.92 32.64 18.86
N GLN A 459 30.62 32.97 17.60
CA GLN A 459 29.33 33.58 17.22
C GLN A 459 28.15 32.72 17.67
N LEU A 460 28.15 31.40 17.39
CA LEU A 460 27.07 30.51 17.82
C LEU A 460 26.97 30.43 19.35
N GLY A 461 28.10 30.39 20.05
CA GLY A 461 28.13 30.46 21.51
C GLY A 461 27.49 31.74 22.07
N VAL A 462 27.82 32.91 21.51
CA VAL A 462 27.25 34.19 21.97
C VAL A 462 25.76 34.30 21.61
N ILE A 463 25.33 33.78 20.47
CA ILE A 463 23.90 33.71 20.12
C ILE A 463 23.13 32.93 21.19
N ILE A 464 23.60 31.74 21.56
CA ILE A 464 22.96 30.91 22.59
C ILE A 464 22.96 31.65 23.94
N TYR A 465 24.09 32.26 24.30
CA TYR A 465 24.20 33.07 25.52
C TYR A 465 23.16 34.19 25.57
N ASN A 466 22.96 34.92 24.47
CA ASN A 466 21.99 36.01 24.39
C ASN A 466 20.53 35.53 24.46
N ILE A 467 20.25 34.33 23.93
CA ILE A 467 18.92 33.70 24.07
C ILE A 467 18.69 33.30 25.54
N GLU A 468 19.64 32.63 26.17
CA GLU A 468 19.55 32.19 27.58
C GLU A 468 19.55 33.34 28.58
N LYS A 469 20.22 34.45 28.27
CA LYS A 469 20.21 35.65 29.11
C LYS A 469 18.79 36.17 29.36
N LYS A 470 17.85 35.96 28.41
CA LYS A 470 16.44 36.37 28.55
C LYS A 470 15.69 35.60 29.65
N CYS A 471 16.18 34.43 30.04
CA CYS A 471 15.56 33.57 31.05
C CYS A 471 16.51 33.24 32.21
N ASN A 472 17.51 34.09 32.48
CA ASN A 472 18.50 33.92 33.54
C ASN A 472 19.22 32.56 33.51
N PHE A 473 19.49 32.02 32.31
CA PHE A 473 20.19 30.75 32.13
C PHE A 473 19.50 29.53 32.78
N THR A 474 18.18 29.61 32.98
CA THR A 474 17.38 28.50 33.50
C THR A 474 17.18 27.40 32.45
N GLY A 475 17.43 27.66 31.17
CA GLY A 475 17.08 26.78 30.06
C GLY A 475 15.59 26.79 29.71
N ALA A 476 14.74 27.56 30.42
CA ALA A 476 13.29 27.55 30.24
C ALA A 476 12.84 28.16 28.90
N VAL A 477 13.70 28.92 28.23
CA VAL A 477 13.40 29.58 26.95
C VAL A 477 13.02 28.58 25.85
N VAL A 478 13.56 27.35 25.90
CA VAL A 478 13.23 26.28 24.94
C VAL A 478 11.79 25.78 25.03
N LEU A 479 11.09 26.05 26.16
CA LEU A 479 9.73 25.59 26.45
C LEU A 479 8.64 26.56 26.01
N SER A 480 8.98 27.82 25.72
CA SER A 480 7.98 28.85 25.46
C SER A 480 6.99 28.34 24.40
N ILE A 481 5.70 28.28 24.72
CA ILE A 481 4.67 28.03 23.72
C ILE A 481 4.40 29.40 23.11
N ASP A 482 4.46 29.50 21.78
CA ASP A 482 4.01 30.72 21.10
C ASP A 482 2.51 30.88 21.43
N ASN A 483 2.18 31.70 22.42
CA ASN A 483 0.84 32.25 22.57
C ASN A 483 0.68 33.31 21.47
N ASP A 484 0.69 32.87 20.20
CA ASP A 484 0.20 33.68 19.09
C ASP A 484 -1.34 33.60 19.14
N THR A 485 -1.93 34.18 20.19
CA THR A 485 -3.33 34.60 20.20
C THR A 485 -3.37 36.06 19.77
N SER A 486 -3.47 36.25 18.45
CA SER A 486 -4.03 37.46 17.85
C SER A 486 -5.49 37.23 17.51
#